data_AF-A0A2T9K625-F1
#
_entry.id   AF-A0A2T9K625-F1
#
_cell.length_a   1.000
_cell.length_b   1.000
_cell.length_c   1.000
_cell.angle_alpha   90.00
_cell.angle_beta   90.00
_cell.angle_gamma   90.00
#
_symmetry.space_group_name_H-M   'P 1'
#
loop_
_entity.id
_entity.type
_entity.pdbx_description
1 polymer ?
#
loop_
_entity_poly.entity_id
_entity_poly.type
_entity_poly.pdbx_seq_one_letter_code
_entity_poly.pdbx_strand_id
1 'polypeptide(L)'
;MADYELTLINQSDDVQNSTVMVFQKAPSRPVSLARTIPPGGSSKISFNNLEPNAQAYLVLGERPHLENGEPPAGSVRLDLDLTHEYVIGRH
;
A
#
# COMPACT_ATOMS: atom_id res chain seq x y z
N MET A 1 -10.14 4.23 -16.21
CA MET A 1 -8.77 4.63 -15.81
C MET A 1 -8.76 4.62 -14.30
N ALA A 2 -7.72 4.08 -13.66
CA ALA A 2 -7.63 4.07 -12.21
C ALA A 2 -7.29 5.48 -11.70
N ASP A 3 -7.84 5.87 -10.55
CA ASP A 3 -7.55 7.16 -9.93
C ASP A 3 -6.12 7.20 -9.37
N TYR A 4 -5.61 6.03 -8.98
CA TYR A 4 -4.23 5.86 -8.52
C TYR A 4 -3.71 4.45 -8.83
N GLU A 5 -2.44 4.36 -9.20
CA GLU A 5 -1.76 3.09 -9.46
C GLU A 5 -0.42 3.04 -8.73
N LEU A 6 -0.19 1.93 -8.04
CA LEU A 6 1.05 1.61 -7.35
C LEU A 6 1.65 0.34 -7.94
N THR A 7 2.93 0.39 -8.31
CA THR A 7 3.73 -0.79 -8.63
C THR A 7 4.65 -1.10 -7.46
N LEU A 8 4.46 -2.26 -6.84
CA LEU A 8 5.35 -2.79 -5.81
C LEU A 8 6.38 -3.71 -6.47
N ILE A 9 7.66 -3.52 -6.17
CA ILE A 9 8.75 -4.32 -6.72
C ILE A 9 9.54 -4.91 -5.55
N ASN A 10 9.58 -6.23 -5.42
CA ASN A 10 10.37 -6.88 -4.38
C ASN A 10 11.78 -7.21 -4.88
N GLN A 11 12.77 -6.46 -4.37
CA GLN A 11 14.19 -6.70 -4.60
C GLN A 11 14.88 -7.38 -3.41
N SER A 12 14.13 -7.75 -2.36
CA SER A 12 14.61 -8.60 -1.27
C SER A 12 14.72 -10.07 -1.73
N ASP A 13 15.58 -10.84 -1.07
CA ASP A 13 15.69 -12.29 -1.24
C ASP A 13 14.54 -13.04 -0.53
N ASP A 14 13.76 -12.34 0.29
CA ASP A 14 12.65 -12.91 1.06
C ASP A 14 11.29 -12.63 0.41
N VAL A 15 10.35 -13.55 0.67
CA VAL A 15 8.93 -13.32 0.34
C VAL A 15 8.38 -12.23 1.25
N GLN A 16 7.94 -11.13 0.67
CA GLN A 16 7.42 -10.00 1.42
C GLN A 16 5.90 -9.93 1.30
N ASN A 17 5.22 -9.96 2.44
CA ASN A 17 3.80 -9.62 2.53
C ASN A 17 3.69 -8.11 2.54
N SER A 18 3.04 -7.55 1.54
CA SER A 18 2.82 -6.12 1.40
C SER A 18 1.34 -5.84 1.41
N THR A 19 0.90 -4.89 2.23
CA THR A 19 -0.48 -4.46 2.22
C THR A 19 -0.57 -2.98 2.02
N VAL A 20 -1.35 -2.55 1.03
CA VAL A 20 -1.66 -1.15 0.85
C VAL A 20 -2.99 -0.85 1.52
N MET A 21 -2.97 0.05 2.48
CA MET A 21 -4.13 0.58 3.19
C MET A 21 -4.45 1.96 2.65
N VAL A 22 -5.68 2.16 2.19
CA VAL A 22 -6.17 3.46 1.73
C VAL A 22 -7.29 3.94 2.64
N PHE A 23 -7.09 5.13 3.18
CA PHE A 23 -8.02 5.84 4.05
C PHE A 23 -8.77 6.85 3.21
N GLN A 24 -10.09 6.76 3.22
CA GLN A 24 -10.96 7.81 2.70
C GLN A 24 -11.43 8.64 3.90
N LYS A 25 -11.60 9.95 3.74
CA LYS A 25 -11.93 10.84 4.89
C LYS A 25 -13.34 10.56 5.42
N ALA A 26 -14.19 9.89 4.66
CA ALA A 26 -15.36 9.22 5.21
C ALA A 26 -14.91 8.06 6.13
N PRO A 27 -15.18 8.09 7.45
CA PRO A 27 -14.75 7.09 8.44
C PRO A 27 -15.43 5.71 8.26
N SER A 28 -15.98 5.44 7.09
CA SER A 28 -16.89 4.32 6.86
C SER A 28 -16.18 2.98 6.72
N ARG A 29 -14.91 2.92 6.28
CA ARG A 29 -13.93 1.82 6.43
C ARG A 29 -12.67 2.12 5.60
N PRO A 30 -11.45 1.85 6.10
CA PRO A 30 -10.27 1.79 5.23
C PRO A 30 -10.44 0.68 4.18
N VAL A 31 -9.95 0.93 2.97
CA VAL A 31 -9.82 -0.12 1.94
C VAL A 31 -8.42 -0.68 2.05
N SER A 32 -8.30 -1.96 2.41
CA SER A 32 -7.01 -2.65 2.52
C SER A 32 -6.86 -3.69 1.43
N LEU A 33 -5.77 -3.62 0.66
CA LEU A 33 -5.41 -4.60 -0.37
C LEU A 33 -4.08 -5.26 -0.01
N ALA A 34 -4.15 -6.51 0.45
CA ALA A 34 -2.98 -7.32 0.76
C ALA A 34 -2.50 -8.08 -0.48
N ARG A 35 -1.18 -8.09 -0.69
CA ARG A 35 -0.47 -8.77 -1.78
C ARG A 35 0.81 -9.39 -1.23
N THR A 36 1.04 -10.66 -1.53
CA THR A 36 2.35 -11.29 -1.32
C THR A 36 3.17 -11.14 -2.59
N ILE A 37 4.41 -10.68 -2.45
CA ILE A 37 5.31 -10.47 -3.60
C ILE A 37 6.54 -11.37 -3.43
N PRO A 38 6.74 -12.35 -4.33
CA PRO A 38 7.90 -13.22 -4.25
C PRO A 38 9.21 -12.44 -4.54
N PRO A 39 10.38 -12.96 -4.15
CA PRO A 39 11.67 -12.38 -4.48
C PRO A 39 11.82 -12.11 -5.98
N GLY A 40 12.29 -10.92 -6.35
CA GLY A 40 12.41 -10.47 -7.74
C GLY A 40 11.07 -10.21 -8.45
N GLY A 41 9.94 -10.37 -7.77
CA GLY A 41 8.60 -10.19 -8.32
C GLY A 41 8.13 -8.74 -8.28
N SER A 42 7.12 -8.43 -9.08
CA SER A 42 6.42 -7.15 -9.06
C SER A 42 4.91 -7.34 -9.02
N SER A 43 4.19 -6.45 -8.35
CA SER A 43 2.73 -6.44 -8.32
C SER A 43 2.19 -5.03 -8.54
N LYS A 44 1.21 -4.91 -9.44
CA LYS A 44 0.49 -3.66 -9.65
C LYS A 44 -0.82 -3.66 -8.88
N ILE A 45 -1.09 -2.55 -8.21
CA ILE A 45 -2.31 -2.30 -7.44
C ILE A 45 -2.93 -1.03 -7.98
N SER A 46 -4.17 -1.12 -8.44
CA SER A 46 -4.92 0.00 -8.99
C SER A 46 -6.12 0.29 -8.09
N PHE A 47 -6.29 1.55 -7.70
CA PHE A 47 -7.38 2.04 -6.88
C PHE A 47 -8.31 2.91 -7.72
N ASN A 48 -9.61 2.73 -7.52
CA ASN A 48 -10.65 3.49 -8.21
C ASN A 48 -11.65 4.03 -7.18
N ASN A 49 -12.31 5.13 -7.53
CA ASN A 49 -13.23 5.89 -6.69
C ASN A 49 -12.56 6.40 -5.41
N LEU A 50 -11.34 6.94 -5.51
CA LEU A 50 -10.66 7.57 -4.39
C LEU A 50 -11.20 8.98 -4.13
N GLU A 51 -11.52 9.28 -2.87
CA GLU A 51 -11.86 10.65 -2.49
C GLU A 51 -10.65 11.58 -2.66
N PRO A 52 -10.84 12.87 -2.97
CA PRO A 52 -9.73 13.83 -3.17
C PRO A 52 -8.78 14.01 -1.98
N ASN A 53 -9.18 13.53 -0.81
CA ASN A 53 -8.44 13.62 0.45
C ASN A 53 -8.02 12.25 0.97
N ALA A 54 -8.09 11.23 0.12
CA ALA A 54 -7.65 9.90 0.48
C ALA A 54 -6.17 9.93 0.88
N GLN A 55 -5.77 8.98 1.72
CA GLN A 55 -4.39 8.78 2.10
C GLN A 55 -4.06 7.30 1.95
N ALA A 56 -2.96 6.99 1.28
CA ALA A 56 -2.51 5.61 1.13
C ALA A 56 -1.26 5.35 1.95
N TYR A 57 -1.16 4.15 2.50
CA TYR A 57 -0.05 3.69 3.30
C TYR A 57 0.33 2.27 2.87
N LEU A 58 1.62 2.01 2.73
CA LEU A 58 2.18 0.69 2.52
C LEU A 58 2.65 0.11 3.85
N VAL A 59 2.10 -1.04 4.20
CA VAL A 59 2.48 -1.84 5.37
C VAL A 59 3.27 -3.06 4.87
N LEU A 60 4.46 -3.29 5.42
CA LEU A 60 5.34 -4.40 5.05
C LEU A 60 5.41 -5.41 6.19
N GLY A 61 5.41 -6.70 5.85
CA GLY A 61 5.65 -7.80 6.80
C GLY A 61 4.51 -8.11 7.76
N GLU A 62 3.53 -7.22 7.92
CA GLU A 62 2.45 -7.36 8.90
C GLU A 62 1.06 -7.50 8.26
N ARG A 63 0.14 -8.09 9.03
CA ARG A 63 -1.27 -8.16 8.64
C ARG A 63 -1.87 -6.76 8.70
N PRO A 64 -2.65 -6.33 7.69
CA PRO A 64 -3.31 -5.04 7.74
C PRO A 64 -4.26 -4.95 8.91
N HIS A 65 -4.03 -3.96 9.75
CA HIS A 65 -4.90 -3.58 10.83
C HIS A 65 -4.80 -2.07 11.04
N LEU A 66 -5.84 -1.51 11.65
CA LEU A 66 -5.78 -0.15 12.15
C LEU A 66 -5.51 -0.19 13.64
N GLU A 67 -4.58 0.63 14.10
CA GLU A 67 -4.37 0.90 15.51
C GLU A 67 -4.95 2.29 15.80
N ASN A 68 -6.07 2.34 16.53
CA ASN A 68 -6.77 3.61 16.86
C ASN A 68 -7.19 4.48 15.67
N GLY A 69 -7.38 3.88 14.48
CA GLY A 69 -7.73 4.62 13.27
C GLY A 69 -6.52 5.07 12.44
N GLU A 70 -5.31 4.72 12.87
CA GLU A 70 -4.06 5.01 12.20
C GLU A 70 -3.41 3.74 11.64
N PRO A 71 -2.58 3.86 10.59
CA PRO A 71 -1.81 2.73 10.08
C PRO A 71 -0.73 2.30 11.08
N PRO A 72 -0.30 1.02 11.06
CA PRO A 72 0.71 0.49 11.98
C PRO A 72 2.04 1.27 11.94
N ALA A 73 2.76 1.27 13.07
CA ALA A 73 4.10 1.87 13.15
C ALA A 73 5.05 1.21 12.13
N GLY A 74 5.69 2.02 11.27
CA GLY A 74 6.53 1.53 10.17
C GLY A 74 5.84 1.51 8.80
N SER A 75 4.57 1.93 8.73
CA SER A 75 3.88 2.15 7.47
C SER A 75 4.49 3.33 6.69
N VAL A 76 4.66 3.16 5.38
CA VAL A 76 5.15 4.23 4.49
C VAL A 76 3.95 4.95 3.87
N ARG A 77 3.85 6.26 4.07
CA ARG A 77 2.83 7.08 3.39
C ARG A 77 3.15 7.19 1.91
N LEU A 78 2.14 6.96 1.07
CA LEU A 78 2.20 7.09 -0.39
C LEU A 78 1.47 8.37 -0.81
N ASP A 79 2.05 9.12 -1.74
CA ASP A 79 1.38 10.29 -2.32
C ASP A 79 0.43 9.85 -3.44
N LEU A 80 -0.78 10.42 -3.47
CA LEU A 80 -1.89 9.93 -4.33
C LEU A 80 -2.07 10.77 -5.59
N ASP A 81 -1.01 11.40 -6.08
CA ASP A 81 -1.01 12.33 -7.20
C ASP A 81 -0.35 11.77 -8.48
N LEU A 82 0.43 10.70 -8.37
CA LEU A 82 1.24 10.13 -9.46
C LEU A 82 1.23 8.59 -9.46
N THR A 83 1.51 7.97 -10.61
CA THR A 83 1.84 6.54 -10.68
C THR A 83 3.11 6.30 -9.86
N HIS A 84 2.98 5.61 -8.73
CA HIS A 84 4.10 5.38 -7.83
C HIS A 84 4.71 4.00 -8.05
N GLU A 85 6.03 3.94 -8.01
CA GLU A 85 6.76 2.69 -7.88
C GLU A 85 7.41 2.65 -6.49
N TYR A 86 7.18 1.56 -5.75
CA TYR A 86 7.82 1.33 -4.47
C TYR A 86 8.67 0.06 -4.53
N VAL A 87 9.95 0.23 -4.24
CA VAL A 87 10.93 -0.85 -4.24
C VAL A 87 11.13 -1.34 -2.81
N ILE A 88 10.78 -2.60 -2.57
CA ILE A 88 11.05 -3.31 -1.32
C ILE A 88 12.48 -3.83 -1.43
N GLY A 89 13.44 -3.07 -0.91
CA GLY A 89 14.88 -3.34 -0.99
C GLY A 89 15.55 -3.48 0.38
N ARG A 90 16.75 -4.09 0.38
CA ARG A 90 17.54 -4.53 1.54
C ARG A 90 17.84 -3.41 2.56
N HIS A 91 17.53 -3.70 3.83
CA HIS A 91 18.55 -3.57 4.88
C HIS A 91 19.54 -4.73 4.75
#